data_AF-A0A6N9HIZ3-F1
#
_entry.id   AF-A0A6N9HIZ3-F1
#
_cell.length_a   1.000
_cell.length_b   1.000
_cell.length_c   1.000
_cell.angle_alpha   90.00
_cell.angle_beta   90.00
_cell.angle_gamma   90.00
#
_symmetry.space_group_name_H-M   'P 1'
#
loop_
_entity.id
_entity.type
_entity.pdbx_description
1 polymer ?
#
loop_
_entity_poly.entity_id
_entity_poly.type
_entity_poly.pdbx_seq_one_letter_code
_entity_poly.pdbx_strand_id
1 'polypeptide(L)' 'MIKKLAMFLFAAGLAAGAYAAGTPECYEACSVELDECVEAGGNWYNCRADFFACRKSCDAQ' A
#
# COMPACT_ATOMS: atom_id res chain seq x y z
N MET A 1 -12.81 -17.00 28.82
CA MET A 1 -11.47 -16.90 28.19
C MET A 1 -11.64 -16.62 26.70
N ILE A 2 -11.77 -15.36 26.30
CA ILE A 2 -11.96 -14.92 24.90
C ILE A 2 -11.15 -13.63 24.70
N LYS A 3 -9.81 -13.74 24.67
CA LYS A 3 -8.93 -12.55 24.67
C LYS A 3 -7.82 -12.60 23.61
N LYS A 4 -7.96 -13.45 22.59
CA LYS A 4 -6.89 -13.70 21.60
C LYS A 4 -7.31 -13.63 20.13
N LEU A 5 -8.54 -13.19 19.81
CA LEU A 5 -9.05 -13.15 18.43
C LEU A 5 -9.18 -11.75 17.83
N ALA A 6 -8.44 -10.77 18.35
CA ALA A 6 -8.42 -9.38 17.83
C ALA A 6 -7.04 -8.94 17.30
N MET A 7 -6.06 -9.83 17.26
CA MET A 7 -4.82 -9.62 16.51
C MET A 7 -4.93 -10.43 15.22
N PHE A 8 -4.45 -9.91 14.10
CA PHE A 8 -4.55 -10.44 12.72
C PHE A 8 -5.68 -9.90 11.84
N LEU A 9 -6.02 -8.61 12.00
CA LEU A 9 -6.58 -7.80 10.90
C LEU A 9 -5.57 -6.73 10.46
N PHE A 10 -4.32 -7.14 10.24
CA PHE A 10 -3.27 -6.30 9.63
C PHE A 10 -2.80 -6.96 8.32
N ALA A 11 -3.76 -7.38 7.51
CA ALA A 11 -3.55 -7.91 6.16
C ALA A 11 -4.63 -7.40 5.20
N ALA A 12 -5.26 -6.26 5.51
CA ALA A 12 -5.98 -5.45 4.55
C ALA A 12 -5.00 -4.42 3.98
N GLY A 13 -4.01 -4.91 3.26
CA GLY A 13 -3.09 -4.08 2.51
C GLY A 13 -2.71 -4.88 1.27
N LEU A 14 -3.06 -4.35 0.10
CA LEU A 14 -2.55 -4.79 -1.20
C LEU A 14 -3.11 -6.13 -1.74
N ALA A 15 -4.43 -6.32 -1.71
CA ALA A 15 -5.10 -7.26 -2.63
C ALA A 15 -6.06 -6.53 -3.57
N ALA A 16 -5.76 -5.27 -3.89
CA ALA A 16 -6.45 -4.49 -4.92
C ALA A 16 -5.40 -4.15 -6.00
N GLY A 17 -4.95 -5.18 -6.71
CA GLY A 17 -3.95 -5.09 -7.77
C GLY A 17 -4.42 -5.89 -8.97
N ALA A 18 -5.56 -5.49 -9.52
CA ALA A 18 -6.10 -6.01 -10.77
C ALA A 18 -6.71 -4.85 -11.55
N TYR A 19 -5.89 -3.85 -11.90
CA TYR A 19 -6.31 -2.80 -12.83
C TYR A 19 -5.14 -2.38 -13.70
N ALA A 20 -4.96 -3.17 -14.76
CA ALA A 20 -4.74 -2.76 -16.14
C ALA A 20 -3.75 -1.61 -16.42
N ALA A 21 -2.81 -1.85 -17.33
CA ALA A 21 -2.07 -0.87 -18.14
C ALA A 21 -1.77 0.45 -17.44
N GLY A 22 -0.61 0.56 -16.79
CA GLY A 22 -0.17 1.69 -15.95
C GLY A 22 -0.90 3.02 -16.22
N THR A 23 -2.01 3.23 -15.53
CA THR A 23 -2.82 4.44 -15.67
C THR A 23 -2.28 5.54 -14.77
N PRO A 24 -2.50 6.83 -15.09
CA PRO A 24 -2.20 7.94 -14.18
C PRO A 24 -2.77 7.71 -12.78
N GLU A 25 -3.94 7.08 -12.70
CA GLU A 25 -4.65 6.71 -11.48
C GLU A 25 -3.88 5.68 -10.63
N CYS A 26 -3.12 4.77 -11.25
CA CYS A 26 -2.28 3.80 -10.53
C CYS A 26 -1.13 4.50 -9.79
N TYR A 27 -0.44 5.43 -10.45
CA TYR A 27 0.66 6.17 -9.82
C TYR A 27 0.15 7.12 -8.73
N GLU A 28 -1.04 7.69 -8.91
CA GLU A 28 -1.71 8.50 -7.90
C GLU A 28 -2.07 7.67 -6.65
N ALA A 29 -2.64 6.48 -6.84
CA ALA A 29 -2.92 5.54 -5.74
C ALA A 29 -1.66 5.20 -4.93
N CYS A 30 -0.52 4.94 -5.59
CA CYS A 30 0.75 4.71 -4.88
C CYS A 30 1.17 5.90 -4.03
N SER A 31 0.89 7.13 -4.50
CA SER A 31 1.25 8.35 -3.78
C SER A 31 0.35 8.55 -2.55
N VAL A 32 -0.94 8.22 -2.67
CA VAL A 32 -1.87 8.20 -1.53
C VAL A 32 -1.42 7.19 -0.46
N GLU A 33 -1.02 5.98 -0.87
CA GLU A 33 -0.52 4.97 0.09
C GLU A 33 0.76 5.42 0.81
N LEU A 34 1.64 6.15 0.11
CA LEU A 34 2.83 6.74 0.72
C LEU A 34 2.45 7.78 1.77
N ASP A 35 1.50 8.66 1.46
CA ASP A 35 1.03 9.71 2.37
C ASP A 35 0.34 9.09 3.59
N GLU A 36 -0.57 8.13 3.40
CA GLU A 36 -1.22 7.39 4.49
C GLU A 36 -0.20 6.70 5.41
N CYS A 37 0.86 6.12 4.84
CA CYS A 37 1.93 5.49 5.63
C CYS A 37 2.70 6.52 6.47
N VAL A 38 2.97 7.71 5.94
CA VAL A 38 3.63 8.80 6.67
C VAL A 38 2.69 9.36 7.75
N GLU A 39 1.42 9.55 7.45
CA GLU A 39 0.40 10.03 8.40
C GLU A 39 0.16 9.03 9.55
N ALA A 40 0.28 7.72 9.28
CA ALA A 40 0.22 6.67 10.30
C ALA A 40 1.44 6.67 11.26
N GLY A 41 2.38 7.60 11.10
CA GLY A 41 3.61 7.70 11.89
C GLY A 41 4.79 6.92 11.30
N GLY A 42 4.65 6.43 10.06
CA GLY A 42 5.77 5.93 9.28
C GLY A 42 6.72 7.07 8.90
N ASN A 43 8.00 6.75 8.74
CA ASN A 43 8.93 7.68 8.10
C ASN A 43 9.01 7.35 6.61
N TRP A 44 9.42 8.34 5.81
CA TRP A 44 9.56 8.16 4.36
C TRP A 44 10.45 6.97 4.00
N TYR A 45 11.51 6.70 4.78
CA TYR A 45 12.43 5.59 4.52
C TYR A 45 11.78 4.20 4.64
N ASN A 46 10.80 4.06 5.53
CA ASN A 46 10.05 2.83 5.73
C ASN A 46 8.95 2.70 4.66
N CYS A 47 8.27 3.81 4.33
CA CYS A 47 7.15 3.82 3.38
C CYS A 47 7.58 3.78 1.90
N ARG A 48 8.82 4.21 1.58
CA ARG A 48 9.28 4.28 0.18
C ARG A 48 9.36 2.92 -0.50
N ALA A 49 9.59 1.84 0.25
CA ALA A 49 9.72 0.51 -0.30
C ALA A 49 8.41 0.05 -0.95
N ASP A 50 7.30 0.26 -0.24
CA ASP A 50 5.95 -0.04 -0.72
C ASP A 50 5.55 0.88 -1.87
N PHE A 51 5.88 2.17 -1.79
CA PHE A 51 5.70 3.11 -2.89
C PHE A 51 6.41 2.67 -4.18
N PHE A 52 7.69 2.26 -4.10
CA PHE A 52 8.43 1.81 -5.28
C PHE A 52 7.91 0.46 -5.79
N ALA A 53 7.48 -0.44 -4.91
CA ALA A 53 6.84 -1.69 -5.30
C ALA A 53 5.52 -1.43 -6.04
N CYS A 54 4.69 -0.51 -5.52
CA CYS A 54 3.44 -0.08 -6.15
C CYS A 54 3.71 0.52 -7.54
N ARG A 55 4.63 1.47 -7.67
CA ARG A 55 4.98 2.06 -8.97
C ARG A 55 5.50 1.02 -9.97
N LYS A 56 6.33 0.09 -9.52
CA LYS A 56 6.83 -1.00 -10.36
C LYS A 56 5.70 -1.92 -10.82
N SER A 57 4.69 -2.13 -9.99
CA SER A 57 3.50 -2.87 -10.40
C SER A 57 2.73 -2.09 -11.48
N CYS A 58 2.56 -0.76 -11.33
CA CYS A 58 1.94 0.08 -12.36
C CYS A 58 2.68 -0.01 -13.70
N ASP A 59 4.01 0.01 -13.69
CA ASP A 59 4.85 -0.12 -14.89
C ASP A 59 4.73 -1.51 -15.57
N ALA A 60 4.32 -2.53 -14.81
CA ALA A 60 4.16 -3.90 -15.29
C ALA A 60 2.72 -4.23 -15.74
N GLN A 61 1.77 -3.31 -15.54
CA GLN A 61 0.38 -3.45 -15.94
C GLN A 61 0.16 -3.11 -17.41
#